data_AF-A0A7S4V4J3-F1
#
_entry.id   AF-A0A7S4V4J3-F1
#
_cell.length_a   1.000
_cell.length_b   1.000
_cell.length_c   1.000
_cell.angle_alpha   90.00
_cell.angle_beta   90.00
_cell.angle_gamma   90.00
#
_symmetry.space_group_name_H-M   'P 1'
#
loop_
_entity.id
_entity.type
_entity.pdbx_description
1 polymer ?
#
loop_
_entity_poly.entity_id
_entity_poly.type
_entity_poly.pdbx_seq_one_letter_code
_entity_poly.pdbx_strand_id
1 'polypeptide(L)'
;ALALGAAAATLLAAPRVRLYGDALFVKRPGDDETAWHTDLEHVPLDTDAFVTLWVPLQHVPAEEDGGSPLQFWDGSQHWVHQTDEEWAAEDADEPPRIRSHGPLDIGDATAHLGHSMHGAVAPGPGARDERCALALSYFQDGARRRPLPHTKDEEDEERESYEAWLDEVPLGAPARHRLLPEAPAVGGTARP
;
A
#
# COMPACT_ATOMS: atom_id res chain seq x y z
N ALA A 1 14.24 -10.42 -2.96
CA ALA A 1 13.27 -9.84 -3.90
C ALA A 1 12.34 -10.89 -4.57
N LEU A 2 12.84 -12.04 -5.04
CA LEU A 2 12.05 -13.04 -5.81
C LEU A 2 10.75 -13.54 -5.14
N ALA A 3 10.70 -13.63 -3.80
CA ALA A 3 9.53 -14.16 -3.09
C ALA A 3 8.35 -13.18 -2.97
N LEU A 4 8.63 -11.86 -2.84
CA LEU A 4 7.60 -10.86 -2.55
C LEU A 4 6.73 -10.55 -3.78
N GLY A 5 7.32 -10.47 -4.97
CA GLY A 5 6.54 -10.32 -6.21
C GLY A 5 5.60 -11.50 -6.46
N ALA A 6 6.02 -12.73 -6.13
CA ALA A 6 5.17 -13.92 -6.25
C ALA A 6 4.05 -13.96 -5.20
N ALA A 7 4.33 -13.50 -3.97
CA ALA A 7 3.32 -13.32 -2.95
C ALA A 7 2.28 -12.27 -3.38
N ALA A 8 2.73 -11.11 -3.89
CA ALA A 8 1.86 -10.08 -4.43
C ALA A 8 0.98 -10.59 -5.59
N ALA A 9 1.56 -11.32 -6.55
CA ALA A 9 0.80 -11.93 -7.64
C ALA A 9 -0.26 -12.92 -7.14
N THR A 10 0.07 -13.71 -6.10
CA THR A 10 -0.86 -14.65 -5.47
C THR A 10 -1.99 -13.93 -4.76
N LEU A 11 -1.69 -12.90 -3.96
CA LEU A 11 -2.67 -12.10 -3.22
C LEU A 11 -3.62 -11.36 -4.17
N LEU A 12 -3.11 -10.85 -5.28
CA LEU A 12 -3.90 -10.17 -6.31
C LEU A 12 -4.62 -11.14 -7.27
N ALA A 13 -4.40 -12.45 -7.15
CA ALA A 13 -4.81 -13.45 -8.14
C ALA A 13 -4.42 -13.07 -9.58
N ALA A 14 -3.30 -12.37 -9.74
CA ALA A 14 -2.83 -11.82 -11.00
C ALA A 14 -1.79 -12.76 -11.64
N PRO A 15 -1.85 -12.99 -12.96
CA PRO A 15 -0.86 -13.84 -13.64
C PRO A 15 0.54 -13.22 -13.64
N ARG A 16 0.60 -11.88 -13.66
CA ARG A 16 1.84 -11.09 -13.64
C ARG A 16 1.60 -9.79 -12.89
N VAL A 17 2.58 -9.38 -12.12
CA VAL A 17 2.59 -8.09 -11.41
C VAL A 17 3.85 -7.32 -11.75
N ARG A 18 3.77 -6.00 -11.58
CA ARG A 18 4.88 -5.06 -11.72
C ARG A 18 5.13 -4.39 -10.38
N LEU A 19 6.40 -4.10 -10.09
CA LEU A 19 6.74 -3.21 -8.99
C LEU A 19 6.33 -1.79 -9.40
N TYR A 20 5.52 -1.14 -8.56
CA TYR A 20 5.20 0.28 -8.69
C TYR A 20 6.33 1.13 -8.09
N GLY A 21 6.67 0.84 -6.84
CA GLY A 21 7.68 1.59 -6.10
C GLY A 21 8.05 0.90 -4.80
N ASP A 22 9.10 1.45 -4.18
CA ASP A 22 9.55 1.09 -2.85
C ASP A 22 9.75 2.35 -2.00
N ALA A 23 9.47 2.25 -0.71
CA ALA A 23 9.62 3.36 0.22
C ALA A 23 10.14 2.87 1.57
N LEU A 24 11.07 3.62 2.17
CA LEU A 24 11.50 3.42 3.54
C LEU A 24 10.75 4.38 4.46
N PHE A 25 9.86 3.83 5.28
CA PHE A 25 9.12 4.60 6.28
C PHE A 25 9.85 4.57 7.62
N VAL A 26 10.32 5.73 8.07
CA VAL A 26 10.97 5.92 9.36
C VAL A 26 10.06 6.75 10.27
N LYS A 27 9.75 6.25 11.46
CA LYS A 27 9.12 7.01 12.54
C LYS A 27 10.08 7.13 13.72
N ARG A 28 10.36 8.36 14.15
CA ARG A 28 11.20 8.69 15.30
C ARG A 28 10.35 8.87 16.55
N PRO A 29 10.93 8.70 17.75
CA PRO A 29 10.25 9.12 18.97
C PRO A 29 9.80 10.59 18.88
N GLY A 30 8.50 10.82 19.04
CA GLY A 30 7.90 12.15 18.94
C GLY A 30 7.36 12.54 17.56
N ASP A 31 7.55 11.72 16.53
CA ASP A 31 6.85 11.92 15.25
C ASP A 31 5.35 11.67 15.40
N ASP A 32 4.54 12.37 14.60
CA ASP A 32 3.09 12.27 14.61
C ASP A 32 2.56 10.95 13.98
N GLU A 33 1.25 10.77 14.06
CA GLU A 33 0.53 9.71 13.37
C GLU A 33 0.66 9.82 11.84
N THR A 34 0.55 8.69 11.16
CA THR A 34 0.33 8.65 9.71
C THR A 34 -1.16 8.72 9.51
N ALA A 35 -1.65 9.79 8.87
CA ALA A 35 -3.07 10.01 8.62
C ALA A 35 -3.69 8.84 7.83
N TRP A 36 -4.98 8.63 8.04
CA TRP A 36 -5.75 7.64 7.29
C TRP A 36 -5.80 8.00 5.80
N HIS A 37 -5.44 7.05 4.94
CA HIS A 37 -5.43 7.21 3.50
C HIS A 37 -5.59 5.85 2.80
N THR A 38 -5.69 5.90 1.47
CA THR A 38 -5.58 4.72 0.59
C THR A 38 -4.44 4.93 -0.41
N ASP A 39 -3.66 3.89 -0.71
CA ASP A 39 -2.50 4.04 -1.62
C ASP A 39 -2.92 4.53 -3.01
N LEU A 40 -4.03 4.00 -3.55
CA LEU A 40 -4.51 4.33 -4.90
C LEU A 40 -5.03 5.77 -5.04
N GLU A 41 -5.23 6.49 -3.93
CA GLU A 41 -5.46 7.93 -3.96
C GLU A 41 -4.24 8.70 -4.48
N HIS A 42 -3.03 8.16 -4.33
CA HIS A 42 -1.77 8.83 -4.64
C HIS A 42 -1.06 8.29 -5.88
N VAL A 43 -1.64 7.28 -6.54
CA VAL A 43 -1.00 6.56 -7.64
C VAL A 43 -1.74 6.80 -8.97
N PRO A 44 -1.06 7.21 -10.05
CA PRO A 44 -1.70 7.44 -11.35
C PRO A 44 -1.96 6.14 -12.14
N LEU A 45 -2.49 5.11 -11.48
CA LEU A 45 -2.90 3.83 -12.08
C LEU A 45 -4.42 3.62 -11.97
N ASP A 46 -5.02 3.20 -13.08
CA ASP A 46 -6.42 2.79 -13.18
C ASP A 46 -6.51 1.27 -12.93
N THR A 47 -6.60 0.88 -11.65
CA THR A 47 -6.70 -0.53 -11.25
C THR A 47 -7.12 -0.69 -9.78
N ASP A 48 -7.88 -1.74 -9.50
CA ASP A 48 -8.12 -2.21 -8.12
C ASP A 48 -7.11 -3.29 -7.70
N ALA A 49 -6.36 -3.84 -8.67
CA ALA A 49 -5.38 -4.90 -8.47
C ALA A 49 -4.02 -4.31 -8.11
N PHE A 50 -3.96 -3.65 -6.95
CA PHE A 50 -2.79 -3.04 -6.35
C PHE A 50 -2.64 -3.54 -4.92
N VAL A 51 -1.42 -3.91 -4.52
CA VAL A 51 -1.12 -4.41 -3.16
C VAL A 51 0.19 -3.82 -2.68
N THR A 52 0.21 -3.37 -1.43
CA THR A 52 1.44 -2.96 -0.74
C THR A 52 1.80 -4.00 0.29
N LEU A 53 3.06 -4.43 0.28
CA LEU A 53 3.66 -5.29 1.30
C LEU A 53 4.48 -4.41 2.22
N TRP A 54 4.12 -4.37 3.50
CA TRP A 54 4.84 -3.60 4.51
C TRP A 54 5.65 -4.55 5.38
N VAL A 55 6.97 -4.37 5.40
CA VAL A 55 7.94 -5.27 6.02
C VAL A 55 8.71 -4.50 7.09
N PRO A 56 8.58 -4.85 8.37
CA PRO A 56 9.37 -4.22 9.42
C PRO A 56 10.85 -4.59 9.29
N LEU A 57 11.74 -3.63 9.55
CA LEU A 57 13.19 -3.85 9.51
C LEU A 57 13.78 -4.14 10.90
N GLN A 58 12.92 -4.21 11.92
CA GLN A 58 13.19 -4.50 13.31
C GLN A 58 11.93 -5.05 13.98
N HIS A 59 12.03 -5.49 15.23
CA HIS A 59 10.84 -5.74 16.03
C HIS A 59 9.99 -4.45 16.15
N VAL A 60 8.70 -4.56 15.87
CA VAL A 60 7.70 -3.50 16.06
C VAL A 60 6.72 -3.99 17.13
N PRO A 61 6.72 -3.39 18.33
CA PRO A 61 5.79 -3.77 19.39
C PRO A 61 4.34 -3.60 18.96
N ALA A 62 3.44 -4.25 19.70
CA ALA A 62 2.01 -3.98 19.56
C ALA A 62 1.70 -2.52 19.92
N GLU A 63 0.57 -2.01 19.44
CA GLU A 63 0.13 -0.64 19.71
C GLU A 63 -0.04 -0.40 21.22
N GLU A 64 -0.63 -1.36 21.94
CA GLU A 64 -0.83 -1.28 23.39
C GLU A 64 0.48 -1.21 24.18
N ASP A 65 1.59 -1.68 23.61
CA ASP A 65 2.94 -1.64 24.18
C ASP A 65 3.72 -0.37 23.75
N GLY A 66 3.06 0.57 23.08
CA GLY A 66 3.65 1.82 22.61
C GLY A 66 4.36 1.70 21.26
N GLY A 67 4.15 0.59 20.53
CA GLY A 67 4.58 0.43 19.15
C GLY A 67 3.80 1.30 18.17
N SER A 68 4.28 1.38 16.93
CA SER A 68 3.59 2.04 15.82
C SER A 68 3.51 1.12 14.59
N PRO A 69 2.84 -0.04 14.70
CA PRO A 69 2.45 -0.84 13.54
C PRO A 69 1.39 -0.11 12.70
N LEU A 70 1.13 -0.59 11.49
CA LEU A 70 0.00 -0.12 10.70
C LEU A 70 -1.33 -0.51 11.38
N GLN A 71 -2.34 0.34 11.20
CA GLN A 71 -3.75 0.10 11.51
C GLN A 71 -4.53 0.05 10.21
N PHE A 72 -5.55 -0.79 10.15
CA PHE A 72 -6.39 -1.02 8.98
C PHE A 72 -7.86 -0.95 9.36
N TRP A 73 -8.67 -0.39 8.47
CA TRP A 73 -10.12 -0.49 8.56
C TRP A 73 -10.60 -1.72 7.78
N ASP A 74 -11.05 -2.75 8.50
CA ASP A 74 -11.59 -3.97 7.91
C ASP A 74 -12.71 -3.66 6.90
N GLY A 75 -12.54 -4.12 5.65
CA GLY A 75 -13.57 -4.02 4.61
C GLY A 75 -13.59 -2.72 3.82
N SER A 76 -12.84 -1.69 4.25
CA SER A 76 -12.79 -0.38 3.61
C SER A 76 -12.43 -0.39 2.12
N GLN A 77 -11.71 -1.43 1.64
CA GLN A 77 -11.41 -1.58 0.21
C GLN A 77 -12.65 -1.69 -0.68
N HIS A 78 -13.81 -2.05 -0.13
CA HIS A 78 -15.05 -2.16 -0.89
C HIS A 78 -15.80 -0.83 -0.99
N TRP A 79 -15.39 0.17 -0.20
CA TRP A 79 -16.16 1.41 0.00
C TRP A 79 -15.95 2.42 -1.13
N VAL A 80 -14.80 2.34 -1.83
CA VAL A 80 -14.48 3.21 -2.99
C VAL A 80 -15.42 2.99 -4.18
N HIS A 81 -16.08 1.83 -4.24
CA HIS A 81 -17.02 1.49 -5.30
C HIS A 81 -18.49 1.61 -4.90
N GLN A 82 -18.78 1.96 -3.64
CA GLN A 82 -20.15 2.12 -3.16
C GLN A 82 -20.75 3.42 -3.70
N THR A 83 -22.00 3.31 -4.16
CA THR A 83 -22.86 4.42 -4.53
C THR A 83 -23.45 5.10 -3.30
N ASP A 84 -23.86 6.37 -3.41
CA ASP A 84 -24.52 7.11 -2.32
C ASP A 84 -25.73 6.35 -1.72
N GLU A 85 -26.43 5.54 -2.53
CA GLU A 85 -27.53 4.68 -2.06
C GLU A 85 -27.04 3.47 -1.26
N GLU A 86 -25.91 2.85 -1.63
CA GLU A 86 -25.29 1.77 -0.86
C GLU A 86 -24.72 2.28 0.46
N TRP A 87 -24.12 3.47 0.45
CA TRP A 87 -23.70 4.20 1.65
C TRP A 87 -24.86 4.48 2.61
N ALA A 88 -26.04 4.80 2.08
CA ALA A 88 -27.24 5.06 2.88
C ALA A 88 -27.94 3.77 3.35
N ALA A 89 -27.66 2.63 2.72
CA ALA A 89 -28.27 1.33 3.02
C ALA A 89 -27.44 0.48 3.98
N GLU A 90 -26.11 0.66 4.03
CA GLU A 90 -25.30 0.14 5.14
C GLU A 90 -25.63 0.93 6.41
N ASP A 91 -25.73 0.24 7.55
CA ASP A 91 -25.91 0.86 8.86
C ASP A 91 -24.69 1.74 9.15
N ALA A 92 -24.75 3.01 8.72
CA ALA A 92 -23.77 4.06 9.00
C ALA A 92 -23.58 4.32 10.52
N ASP A 93 -24.32 3.59 11.37
CA ASP A 93 -24.24 3.59 12.83
C ASP A 93 -23.21 2.59 13.39
N GLU A 94 -22.72 1.59 12.64
CA GLU A 94 -21.64 0.73 13.13
C GLU A 94 -20.27 1.43 12.99
N PRO A 95 -19.50 1.60 14.09
CA PRO A 95 -18.21 2.25 14.02
C PRO A 95 -17.21 1.44 13.19
N PRO A 96 -16.20 2.10 12.58
CA PRO A 96 -15.17 1.42 11.80
C PRO A 96 -14.49 0.34 12.62
N ARG A 97 -14.38 -0.87 12.05
CA ARG A 97 -13.66 -1.99 12.66
C ARG A 97 -12.17 -1.83 12.38
N ILE A 98 -11.50 -1.09 13.25
CA ILE A 98 -10.06 -0.84 13.16
C ILE A 98 -9.29 -2.00 13.79
N ARG A 99 -8.28 -2.52 13.07
CA ARG A 99 -7.34 -3.53 13.56
C ARG A 99 -5.91 -3.11 13.32
N SER A 100 -5.05 -3.41 14.29
CA SER A 100 -3.62 -3.51 14.06
C SER A 100 -3.18 -4.97 14.10
N HIS A 101 -2.12 -5.29 13.37
CA HIS A 101 -1.54 -6.63 13.30
C HIS A 101 -0.17 -6.71 13.98
N GLY A 102 0.12 -5.82 14.93
CA GLY A 102 1.27 -5.92 15.81
C GLY A 102 1.09 -7.00 16.91
N PRO A 103 2.18 -7.43 17.57
CA PRO A 103 3.57 -7.10 17.27
C PRO A 103 4.04 -7.79 15.99
N LEU A 104 5.08 -7.23 15.35
CA LEU A 104 5.69 -7.80 14.14
C LEU A 104 7.21 -7.94 14.33
N ASP A 105 7.76 -9.07 13.92
CA ASP A 105 9.19 -9.35 13.98
C ASP A 105 9.84 -9.33 12.58
N ILE A 106 11.18 -9.34 12.55
CA ILE A 106 11.93 -9.49 11.30
C ILE A 106 11.51 -10.80 10.62
N GLY A 107 11.03 -10.69 9.39
CA GLY A 107 10.53 -11.81 8.60
C GLY A 107 9.02 -11.82 8.45
N ASP A 108 8.29 -11.06 9.29
CA ASP A 108 6.87 -10.81 9.11
C ASP A 108 6.62 -9.78 7.99
N ALA A 109 5.38 -9.73 7.52
CA ALA A 109 4.90 -8.68 6.65
C ALA A 109 3.39 -8.55 6.79
N THR A 110 2.87 -7.34 6.65
CA THR A 110 1.45 -7.13 6.36
C THR A 110 1.26 -6.88 4.86
N ALA A 111 0.06 -7.14 4.37
CA ALA A 111 -0.32 -6.85 2.99
C ALA A 111 -1.68 -6.18 2.99
N HIS A 112 -1.83 -5.11 2.22
CA HIS A 112 -3.10 -4.40 2.06
C HIS A 112 -3.34 -4.00 0.62
N LEU A 113 -4.61 -3.98 0.22
CA LEU A 113 -5.00 -3.59 -1.13
C LEU A 113 -4.93 -2.07 -1.27
N GLY A 114 -4.77 -1.58 -2.49
CA GLY A 114 -4.60 -0.15 -2.75
C GLY A 114 -5.77 0.73 -2.29
N HIS A 115 -6.97 0.16 -2.12
CA HIS A 115 -8.15 0.85 -1.57
C HIS A 115 -8.40 0.57 -0.08
N SER A 116 -7.57 -0.26 0.57
CA SER A 116 -7.69 -0.49 2.01
C SER A 116 -7.27 0.76 2.76
N MET A 117 -8.20 1.35 3.51
CA MET A 117 -7.91 2.49 4.37
C MET A 117 -7.01 2.04 5.52
N HIS A 118 -5.87 2.71 5.66
CA HIS A 118 -4.87 2.39 6.65
C HIS A 118 -4.14 3.65 7.13
N GLY A 119 -3.48 3.51 8.28
CA GLY A 119 -2.69 4.57 8.92
C GLY A 119 -1.74 3.96 9.95
N ALA A 120 -1.11 4.79 10.76
CA ALA A 120 -0.30 4.31 11.89
C ALA A 120 -0.29 5.33 13.00
N VAL A 121 -0.48 4.88 14.23
CA VAL A 121 -0.39 5.74 15.42
C VAL A 121 0.99 6.41 15.54
N ALA A 122 1.06 7.51 16.29
CA ALA A 122 2.33 8.06 16.74
C ALA A 122 3.07 7.03 17.63
N PRO A 123 4.41 6.97 17.62
CA PRO A 123 5.15 6.16 18.58
C PRO A 123 4.78 6.54 20.02
N GLY A 124 4.61 5.54 20.88
CA GLY A 124 4.17 5.78 22.26
C GLY A 124 5.18 6.62 23.07
N PRO A 125 4.76 7.24 24.18
CA PRO A 125 5.59 8.15 24.98
C PRO A 125 6.86 7.52 25.59
N GLY A 126 6.96 6.19 25.56
CA GLY A 126 8.13 5.42 26.00
C GLY A 126 9.08 5.00 24.87
N ALA A 127 8.78 5.32 23.61
CA ALA A 127 9.60 4.95 22.46
C ALA A 127 10.98 5.61 22.54
N ARG A 128 12.03 4.83 22.24
CA ARG A 128 13.44 5.27 22.32
C ARG A 128 14.19 5.15 21.01
N ASP A 129 13.79 4.19 20.20
CA ASP A 129 14.42 3.87 18.93
C ASP A 129 13.48 4.23 17.78
N GLU A 130 14.06 4.51 16.61
CA GLU A 130 13.28 4.71 15.39
C GLU A 130 12.62 3.39 14.96
N ARG A 131 11.40 3.48 14.41
CA ARG A 131 10.72 2.39 13.69
C ARG A 131 10.96 2.56 12.19
N CYS A 132 11.48 1.54 11.54
CA CYS A 132 11.80 1.52 10.13
C CYS A 132 11.03 0.37 9.46
N ALA A 133 10.45 0.63 8.30
CA ALA A 133 9.81 -0.41 7.51
C ALA A 133 9.97 -0.14 6.02
N LEU A 134 10.11 -1.22 5.28
CA LEU A 134 10.12 -1.18 3.82
C LEU A 134 8.70 -1.45 3.32
N ALA A 135 8.15 -0.53 2.54
CA ALA A 135 6.95 -0.75 1.76
C ALA A 135 7.32 -1.08 0.31
N LEU A 136 6.68 -2.11 -0.24
CA LEU A 136 6.82 -2.51 -1.64
C LEU A 136 5.45 -2.64 -2.27
N SER A 137 5.15 -1.79 -3.24
CA SER A 137 3.85 -1.76 -3.87
C SER A 137 3.89 -2.42 -5.24
N TYR A 138 2.93 -3.30 -5.51
CA TYR A 138 2.81 -4.05 -6.74
C TYR A 138 1.44 -3.86 -7.37
N PHE A 139 1.38 -3.91 -8.69
CA PHE A 139 0.13 -3.84 -9.43
C PHE A 139 0.08 -4.87 -10.55
N GLN A 140 -1.12 -5.28 -10.95
CA GLN A 140 -1.29 -6.21 -12.06
C GLN A 140 -0.77 -5.63 -13.39
N ASP A 141 0.04 -6.40 -14.13
CA ASP A 141 0.47 -6.00 -15.48
C ASP A 141 -0.74 -5.73 -16.38
N GLY A 142 -0.71 -4.59 -17.07
CA GLY A 142 -1.80 -4.15 -17.95
C GLY A 142 -2.69 -3.07 -17.36
N ALA A 143 -2.54 -2.73 -16.07
CA ALA A 143 -3.12 -1.51 -15.50
C ALA A 143 -2.75 -0.29 -16.36
N ARG A 144 -3.68 0.64 -16.52
CA ARG A 144 -3.51 1.80 -17.42
C ARG A 144 -3.17 3.04 -16.61
N ARG A 145 -2.43 3.96 -17.22
CA ARG A 145 -2.21 5.27 -16.61
C ARG A 145 -3.52 6.06 -16.57
N ARG A 146 -3.91 6.55 -15.40
CA ARG A 146 -4.99 7.55 -15.22
C ARG A 146 -4.41 8.97 -15.13
N PRO A 147 -5.26 10.02 -15.23
CA PRO A 147 -4.86 11.37 -14.84
C PRO A 147 -4.28 11.38 -13.43
N LEU A 148 -3.40 12.35 -13.17
CA LEU A 148 -2.79 12.50 -11.85
C LEU A 148 -3.86 12.60 -10.77
N PRO A 149 -3.62 12.01 -9.59
CA PRO A 149 -4.43 12.29 -8.41
C PRO A 149 -4.39 13.79 -8.08
N HIS A 150 -5.38 14.27 -7.33
CA HIS A 150 -5.76 15.69 -7.24
C HIS A 150 -4.58 16.68 -7.11
N THR A 151 -4.61 17.73 -7.94
CA THR A 151 -3.60 18.81 -8.04
C THR A 151 -3.71 19.89 -6.95
N LYS A 152 -4.15 19.54 -5.74
CA LYS A 152 -4.33 20.51 -4.66
C LYS A 152 -3.22 20.34 -3.65
N ASP A 153 -2.01 20.69 -4.03
CA ASP A 153 -0.98 21.37 -3.24
C ASP A 153 0.32 21.42 -4.06
N GLU A 154 1.10 22.49 -3.90
CA GLU A 154 2.34 22.72 -4.67
C GLU A 154 3.46 21.72 -4.28
N GLU A 155 3.25 20.97 -3.20
CA GLU A 155 4.11 19.93 -2.64
C GLU A 155 3.40 18.57 -2.68
N ASP A 156 3.23 18.04 -3.89
CA ASP A 156 2.87 16.63 -4.06
C ASP A 156 4.09 15.76 -3.68
N GLU A 157 4.14 15.32 -2.43
CA GLU A 157 5.18 14.45 -1.88
C GLU A 157 5.30 13.13 -2.67
N GLU A 158 4.23 12.72 -3.35
CA GLU A 158 4.15 11.48 -4.12
C GLU A 158 4.57 11.67 -5.58
N ARG A 159 4.83 12.91 -6.01
CA ARG A 159 5.27 13.20 -7.37
C ARG A 159 6.55 12.47 -7.75
N GLU A 160 7.50 12.36 -6.81
CA GLU A 160 8.75 11.63 -7.01
C GLU A 160 8.51 10.15 -7.34
N SER A 161 7.41 9.57 -6.82
CA SER A 161 7.03 8.17 -7.04
C SER A 161 6.62 7.88 -8.49
N TYR A 162 6.22 8.90 -9.28
CA TYR A 162 5.68 8.66 -10.61
C TYR A 162 6.19 9.56 -11.74
N GLU A 163 6.73 10.75 -11.47
CA GLU A 163 7.04 11.76 -12.49
C GLU A 163 7.99 11.23 -13.59
N ALA A 164 8.96 10.41 -13.18
CA ALA A 164 10.04 9.94 -14.05
C ALA A 164 9.60 8.98 -15.17
N TRP A 165 8.35 8.49 -15.16
CA TRP A 165 7.82 7.62 -16.21
C TRP A 165 6.60 8.19 -16.94
N LEU A 166 6.03 9.31 -16.49
CA LEU A 166 4.80 9.87 -17.07
C LEU A 166 4.96 10.31 -18.53
N ASP A 167 6.12 10.85 -18.90
CA ASP A 167 6.37 11.35 -20.26
C ASP A 167 6.48 10.20 -21.28
N GLU A 168 6.94 9.04 -20.84
CA GLU A 168 7.11 7.84 -21.67
C GLU A 168 5.86 6.95 -21.71
N VAL A 169 4.91 7.15 -20.78
CA VAL A 169 3.67 6.38 -20.68
C VAL A 169 2.47 7.31 -20.85
N PRO A 170 1.86 7.39 -22.05
CA PRO A 170 0.70 8.26 -22.28
C PRO A 170 -0.51 7.93 -21.40
N LEU A 171 -1.37 8.92 -21.14
CA LEU A 171 -2.67 8.70 -20.48
C LEU A 171 -3.46 7.60 -21.19
N GLY A 172 -4.05 6.69 -20.41
CA GLY A 172 -4.79 5.53 -20.88
C GLY A 172 -3.92 4.40 -21.45
N ALA A 173 -2.61 4.58 -21.65
CA ALA A 173 -1.72 3.50 -22.07
C ALA A 173 -1.46 2.52 -20.92
N PRO A 174 -1.18 1.23 -21.20
CA PRO A 174 -0.69 0.32 -20.18
C PRO A 174 0.57 0.89 -19.50
N ALA A 175 0.60 0.91 -18.17
CA ALA A 175 1.69 1.39 -17.36
C ALA A 175 2.88 0.41 -17.43
N ARG A 176 3.64 0.54 -18.52
CA ARG A 176 4.82 -0.29 -18.81
C ARG A 176 5.99 0.63 -19.08
N HIS A 177 6.96 0.59 -18.18
CA HIS A 177 8.17 1.39 -18.26
C HIS A 177 9.31 0.64 -17.55
N ARG A 178 10.57 1.01 -17.83
CA ARG A 178 11.74 0.40 -17.17
C ARG A 178 11.75 0.61 -15.64
N LEU A 179 11.11 1.69 -15.17
CA LEU A 179 10.93 1.99 -13.74
C LEU A 179 9.71 1.27 -13.13
N LEU A 180 8.90 0.59 -13.95
CA LEU A 180 7.79 -0.25 -13.51
C LEU A 180 8.07 -1.71 -13.91
N PRO A 181 9.17 -2.31 -13.40
CA PRO A 181 9.65 -3.60 -13.88
C PRO A 181 8.66 -4.71 -13.54
N GLU A 182 8.57 -5.70 -14.44
CA GLU A 182 7.83 -6.93 -14.14
C GLU A 182 8.51 -7.66 -12.98
N ALA A 183 7.74 -8.00 -11.95
CA ALA A 183 8.25 -8.76 -10.84
C ALA A 183 8.35 -10.23 -11.26
N PRO A 184 9.48 -10.91 -10.98
CA PRO A 184 9.64 -12.31 -11.34
C PRO A 184 8.60 -13.16 -10.60
N ALA A 185 7.75 -13.87 -11.36
CA ALA A 185 6.91 -14.91 -10.79
C ALA A 185 7.80 -16.06 -10.32
N VAL A 186 7.55 -16.59 -9.12
CA VAL A 186 8.08 -17.91 -8.76
C VAL A 186 7.38 -18.88 -9.70
N GLY A 187 8.12 -19.35 -10.71
CA GLY A 187 7.60 -20.22 -11.74
C GLY A 187 6.78 -21.35 -11.11
N GLY A 188 5.51 -21.44 -11.50
CA GLY A 188 4.83 -22.72 -11.45
C GLY A 188 5.78 -23.71 -12.10
N THR A 189 6.14 -24.76 -11.38
CA THR A 189 6.84 -25.89 -11.97
C THR A 189 6.06 -26.25 -13.23
N ALA A 190 6.62 -25.97 -14.41
CA ALA A 190 6.19 -26.64 -15.61
C ALA A 190 6.40 -28.13 -15.28
N ARG A 191 5.30 -28.83 -14.95
CA ARG A 191 5.36 -30.28 -14.87
C ARG A 191 5.77 -30.76 -16.27
N PRO A 192 6.77 -31.67 -16.36
CA PRO A 192 7.19 -32.24 -17.63
C PRO A 192 6.05 -32.98 -18.33
#